data_AF-A0A1C6J7G6-F1
#
_entry.id   AF-A0A1C6J7G6-F1
#
_cell.length_a   1.000
_cell.length_b   1.000
_cell.length_c   1.000
_cell.angle_alpha   90.00
_cell.angle_beta   90.00
_cell.angle_gamma   90.00
#
_symmetry.space_group_name_H-M   'P 1'
#
loop_
_entity.id
_entity.type
_entity.pdbx_description
1 polymer ?
#
loop_
_entity_poly.entity_id
_entity_poly.type
_entity_poly.pdbx_seq_one_letter_code
_entity_poly.pdbx_strand_id
1 'polypeptide(L)'
;MLKKAMPFIAVLLMAALCLSGCQHQHDWTQATCTEAAVCKECGETQGEPLGHDWAQATCTEPKTCTRCGKTTGSPAGHQVTEWLTEAEATCTAAGVEKGVCTACGETLSQEIPQAPHTEGEWIVTQEATFEADGERALTCSVCGGVIRTEKIALTAEEKKAAFTSACQRFSYDEIARNPDGYKQQKAVFQGEVVQVMESGNIVVLRVNVTKGKYSIWEDTVYVTYQRTANEGRILEDDIITMYGYLTGSKTYETIFGGSVTIPSMTALYIDVN
;
A
#
# COMPACT_ATOMS: atom_id res chain seq x y z
N MET A 1 2.49 12.98 -111.42
CA MET A 1 3.86 13.01 -111.99
C MET A 1 4.43 11.61 -111.92
N LEU A 2 4.99 11.15 -113.04
CA LEU A 2 5.47 9.79 -113.31
C LEU A 2 6.64 9.33 -112.41
N LYS A 3 6.85 8.00 -112.47
CA LYS A 3 8.10 7.20 -112.34
C LYS A 3 8.12 6.38 -111.04
N LYS A 4 8.39 5.08 -111.02
CA LYS A 4 8.87 4.11 -112.03
C LYS A 4 8.64 2.71 -111.42
N ALA A 5 8.25 1.73 -112.24
CA ALA A 5 8.45 0.32 -111.93
C ALA A 5 9.91 -0.06 -112.27
N MET A 6 10.56 -0.89 -111.43
CA MET A 6 11.48 -1.95 -111.90
C MET A 6 11.73 -3.00 -110.79
N PRO A 7 12.05 -4.27 -111.15
CA PRO A 7 11.63 -5.46 -110.41
C PRO A 7 12.80 -6.31 -109.85
N PHE A 8 12.45 -7.51 -109.37
CA PHE A 8 13.27 -8.75 -109.32
C PHE A 8 14.39 -8.83 -108.27
N ILE A 9 14.27 -9.77 -107.29
CA ILE A 9 15.13 -10.98 -107.14
C ILE A 9 14.89 -11.64 -105.76
N ALA A 10 14.80 -12.97 -105.82
CA ALA A 10 14.61 -13.92 -104.75
C ALA A 10 15.77 -13.97 -103.74
N VAL A 11 15.53 -14.59 -102.58
CA VAL A 11 16.19 -15.84 -102.14
C VAL A 11 15.67 -16.17 -100.74
N LEU A 12 14.95 -17.29 -100.66
CA LEU A 12 14.66 -18.03 -99.43
C LEU A 12 15.98 -18.44 -98.78
N LEU A 13 16.23 -18.02 -97.54
CA LEU A 13 17.17 -18.70 -96.65
C LEU A 13 16.36 -19.35 -95.52
N MET A 14 16.24 -20.68 -95.59
CA MET A 14 15.72 -21.54 -94.54
C MET A 14 16.54 -21.35 -93.26
N ALA A 15 15.93 -20.76 -92.25
CA ALA A 15 16.38 -20.90 -90.88
C ALA A 15 15.99 -22.32 -90.41
N ALA A 16 16.94 -23.25 -90.47
CA ALA A 16 16.82 -24.53 -89.79
C ALA A 16 16.88 -24.29 -88.27
N LEU A 17 15.72 -24.01 -87.67
CA LEU A 17 15.54 -24.18 -86.23
C LEU A 17 15.50 -25.68 -85.96
N CYS A 18 16.61 -26.23 -85.49
CA CYS A 18 16.63 -27.54 -84.84
C CYS A 18 15.80 -27.45 -83.54
N LEU A 19 14.49 -27.64 -83.66
CA LEU A 19 13.64 -27.95 -82.51
C LEU A 19 13.91 -29.42 -82.15
N SER A 20 14.89 -29.64 -81.28
CA SER A 20 15.10 -30.91 -80.59
C SER A 20 13.93 -31.15 -79.64
N GLY A 21 12.76 -31.52 -80.18
CA GLY A 21 11.62 -31.96 -79.39
C GLY A 21 11.92 -33.33 -78.77
N CYS A 22 11.63 -33.48 -77.48
CA CYS A 22 11.72 -34.75 -76.77
C CYS A 22 10.88 -35.85 -77.48
N GLN A 23 11.48 -37.02 -77.75
CA GLN A 23 10.85 -38.13 -78.49
C GLN A 23 10.02 -39.09 -77.58
N HIS A 24 9.18 -38.55 -76.69
CA HIS A 24 8.25 -39.36 -75.89
C HIS A 24 6.92 -38.62 -75.70
N GLN A 25 5.85 -39.35 -75.44
CA GLN A 25 4.56 -38.76 -75.11
C GLN A 25 4.56 -38.41 -73.63
N HIS A 26 4.27 -37.16 -73.29
CA HIS A 26 4.32 -36.72 -71.91
C HIS A 26 3.15 -37.29 -71.08
N ASP A 27 3.48 -37.99 -69.99
CA ASP A 27 2.58 -38.33 -68.88
C ASP A 27 2.94 -37.43 -67.69
N TRP A 28 2.10 -36.42 -67.44
CA TRP A 28 2.36 -35.37 -66.47
C TRP A 28 1.86 -35.75 -65.08
N THR A 29 2.64 -35.42 -64.05
CA THR A 29 2.14 -35.38 -62.67
C THR A 29 1.19 -34.20 -62.47
N GLN A 30 0.29 -34.30 -61.51
CA GLN A 30 -0.59 -33.19 -61.16
C GLN A 30 0.21 -32.07 -60.47
N ALA A 31 0.05 -30.83 -60.92
CA ALA A 31 0.63 -29.67 -60.26
C ALA A 31 0.12 -29.53 -58.81
N THR A 32 0.98 -29.03 -57.92
CA THR A 32 0.65 -28.78 -56.50
C THR A 32 0.56 -27.28 -56.23
N CYS A 33 0.35 -26.90 -54.96
CA CYS A 33 0.33 -25.48 -54.57
C CYS A 33 1.69 -24.79 -54.76
N THR A 34 2.79 -25.54 -54.76
CA THR A 34 4.16 -24.99 -54.80
C THR A 34 4.98 -25.48 -55.98
N GLU A 35 4.52 -26.49 -56.73
CA GLU A 35 5.25 -27.09 -57.86
C GLU A 35 4.34 -27.23 -59.08
N ALA A 36 4.88 -26.96 -60.27
CA ALA A 36 4.20 -27.16 -61.55
C ALA A 36 4.06 -28.65 -61.89
N ALA A 37 3.31 -29.00 -62.95
CA ALA A 37 3.21 -30.37 -63.44
C ALA A 37 4.57 -30.82 -64.02
N VAL A 38 4.99 -32.05 -63.73
CA VAL A 38 6.29 -32.59 -64.16
C VAL A 38 6.10 -33.85 -65.01
N CYS A 39 6.79 -33.97 -66.13
CA CYS A 39 6.75 -35.20 -66.92
C CYS A 39 7.49 -36.31 -66.17
N LYS A 40 6.85 -37.47 -65.98
CA LYS A 40 7.41 -38.59 -65.20
C LYS A 40 8.68 -39.19 -65.81
N GLU A 41 8.92 -38.99 -67.11
CA GLU A 41 10.04 -39.60 -67.84
C GLU A 41 11.24 -38.66 -68.05
N CYS A 42 11.01 -37.41 -68.47
CA CYS A 42 12.11 -36.46 -68.79
C CYS A 42 12.34 -35.36 -67.75
N GLY A 43 11.41 -35.18 -66.80
CA GLY A 43 11.51 -34.13 -65.78
C GLY A 43 11.25 -32.70 -66.28
N GLU A 44 10.87 -32.50 -67.55
CA GLU A 44 10.38 -31.20 -68.02
C GLU A 44 9.16 -30.76 -67.21
N THR A 45 8.97 -29.45 -67.07
CA THR A 45 7.85 -28.84 -66.34
C THR A 45 6.85 -28.22 -67.31
N GLN A 46 5.57 -28.28 -66.96
CA GLN A 46 4.49 -27.67 -67.74
C GLN A 46 3.57 -26.84 -66.83
N GLY A 47 3.38 -25.58 -67.22
CA GLY A 47 2.56 -24.62 -66.48
C GLY A 47 3.25 -24.08 -65.23
N GLU A 48 2.48 -23.32 -64.44
CA GLU A 48 2.92 -22.76 -63.16
C GLU A 48 2.34 -23.58 -62.00
N PRO A 49 2.95 -23.54 -60.79
CA PRO A 49 2.30 -24.02 -59.58
C PRO A 49 0.89 -23.46 -59.43
N LEU A 50 -0.05 -24.26 -58.91
CA LEU A 50 -1.45 -23.84 -58.76
C LEU A 50 -1.65 -22.66 -57.80
N GLY A 51 -0.64 -22.35 -56.99
CA GLY A 51 -0.74 -21.40 -55.91
C GLY A 51 -1.69 -21.88 -54.80
N HIS A 52 -1.75 -21.08 -53.75
CA HIS A 52 -2.64 -21.35 -52.62
C HIS A 52 -4.03 -20.76 -52.85
N ASP A 53 -5.04 -21.55 -52.54
CA ASP A 53 -6.44 -21.13 -52.50
C ASP A 53 -6.90 -21.09 -51.05
N TRP A 54 -6.84 -19.90 -50.47
CA TRP A 54 -7.00 -19.69 -49.04
C TRP A 54 -8.48 -19.53 -48.66
N ALA A 55 -9.01 -20.45 -47.86
CA ALA A 55 -10.22 -20.21 -47.09
C ALA A 55 -9.96 -19.11 -46.05
N GLN A 56 -11.00 -18.31 -45.75
CA GLN A 56 -10.90 -17.25 -44.76
C GLN A 56 -10.65 -17.80 -43.35
N ALA A 57 -10.02 -17.00 -42.51
CA ALA A 57 -9.82 -17.32 -41.11
C ALA A 57 -11.17 -17.38 -40.39
N THR A 58 -11.28 -18.26 -39.39
CA THR A 58 -12.41 -18.31 -38.46
C THR A 58 -12.05 -17.56 -37.17
N CYS A 59 -12.94 -17.56 -36.18
CA CYS A 59 -12.64 -16.97 -34.88
C CYS A 59 -11.44 -17.62 -34.19
N THR A 60 -11.22 -18.92 -34.40
CA THR A 60 -10.20 -19.72 -33.70
C THR A 60 -9.09 -20.24 -34.61
N GLU A 61 -9.27 -20.22 -35.94
CA GLU A 61 -8.31 -20.77 -36.89
C GLU A 61 -7.86 -19.72 -37.93
N PRO A 62 -6.57 -19.72 -38.33
CA PRO A 62 -6.07 -18.86 -39.38
C PRO A 62 -6.59 -19.27 -40.77
N LYS A 63 -6.22 -18.52 -41.81
CA LYS A 63 -6.56 -18.87 -43.20
C LYS A 63 -5.93 -20.21 -43.56
N THR A 64 -6.68 -21.08 -44.23
CA THR A 64 -6.24 -22.44 -44.57
C THR A 64 -6.39 -22.70 -46.06
N CYS A 65 -5.33 -23.21 -46.70
CA CYS A 65 -5.37 -23.56 -48.12
C CYS A 65 -6.25 -24.80 -48.31
N THR A 66 -7.31 -24.69 -49.12
CA THR A 66 -8.29 -25.77 -49.36
C THR A 66 -7.68 -26.99 -50.06
N ARG A 67 -6.55 -26.81 -50.74
CA ARG A 67 -5.87 -27.87 -51.50
C ARG A 67 -4.83 -28.64 -50.71
N CYS A 68 -4.03 -27.95 -49.91
CA CYS A 68 -2.85 -28.55 -49.25
C CYS A 68 -2.83 -28.40 -47.73
N GLY A 69 -3.82 -27.74 -47.13
CA GLY A 69 -3.95 -27.60 -45.69
C GLY A 69 -2.91 -26.69 -45.01
N LYS A 70 -1.97 -26.09 -45.77
CA LYS A 70 -1.10 -25.05 -45.20
C LYS A 70 -1.95 -23.93 -44.61
N THR A 71 -1.49 -23.33 -43.53
CA THR A 71 -2.12 -22.18 -42.90
C THR A 71 -1.27 -20.93 -43.05
N THR A 72 -1.90 -19.75 -42.98
CA THR A 72 -1.19 -18.46 -43.00
C THR A 72 -1.92 -17.41 -42.19
N GLY A 73 -1.16 -16.55 -41.50
CA GLY A 73 -1.69 -15.50 -40.63
C GLY A 73 -2.22 -16.01 -39.28
N SER A 74 -3.00 -15.18 -38.61
CA SER A 74 -3.65 -15.47 -37.32
C SER A 74 -5.15 -15.65 -37.49
N PRO A 75 -5.84 -16.30 -36.53
CA PRO A 75 -7.30 -16.30 -36.47
C PRO A 75 -7.89 -14.89 -36.49
N ALA A 76 -9.12 -14.76 -36.99
CA ALA A 76 -9.82 -13.48 -37.02
C ALA A 76 -10.21 -12.98 -35.61
N GLY A 77 -10.22 -13.89 -34.62
CA GLY A 77 -10.68 -13.61 -33.27
C GLY A 77 -12.19 -13.45 -33.18
N HIS A 78 -12.68 -13.33 -31.95
CA HIS A 78 -14.08 -13.03 -31.70
C HIS A 78 -14.36 -11.54 -31.82
N GLN A 79 -15.52 -11.20 -32.39
CA GLN A 79 -15.95 -9.83 -32.61
C GLN A 79 -17.26 -9.60 -31.86
N VAL A 80 -17.17 -8.93 -30.71
CA VAL A 80 -18.31 -8.59 -29.85
C VAL A 80 -18.57 -7.09 -29.99
N THR A 81 -19.80 -6.72 -30.36
CA THR A 81 -20.20 -5.32 -30.54
C THR A 81 -20.80 -4.70 -29.29
N GLU A 82 -21.38 -5.52 -28.42
CA GLU A 82 -22.03 -5.10 -27.19
C GLU A 82 -21.74 -6.13 -26.10
N TRP A 83 -21.32 -5.62 -24.94
CA TRP A 83 -21.16 -6.38 -23.71
C TRP A 83 -22.29 -6.01 -22.77
N LEU A 84 -22.95 -7.03 -22.21
CA LEU A 84 -24.01 -6.88 -21.23
C LEU A 84 -23.48 -7.29 -19.86
N THR A 85 -23.54 -6.38 -18.89
CA THR A 85 -23.21 -6.68 -17.50
C THR A 85 -24.23 -7.65 -16.91
N GLU A 86 -23.77 -8.84 -16.57
CA GLU A 86 -24.59 -9.87 -15.90
C GLU A 86 -24.51 -9.72 -14.38
N ALA A 87 -23.34 -9.34 -13.87
CA ALA A 87 -23.11 -9.05 -12.47
C ALA A 87 -22.26 -7.79 -12.32
N GLU A 88 -22.76 -6.80 -11.59
CA GLU A 88 -22.00 -5.59 -11.28
C GLU A 88 -20.83 -5.92 -10.34
N ALA A 89 -19.70 -5.23 -10.55
CA ALA A 89 -18.57 -5.35 -9.63
C ALA A 89 -18.89 -4.67 -8.30
N THR A 90 -18.46 -5.30 -7.20
CA THR A 90 -18.54 -4.74 -5.84
C THR A 90 -17.15 -4.67 -5.23
N CYS A 91 -17.02 -4.05 -4.05
CA CYS A 91 -15.76 -4.03 -3.31
C CYS A 91 -15.43 -5.35 -2.60
N THR A 92 -16.22 -6.41 -2.84
CA THR A 92 -16.01 -7.75 -2.28
C THR A 92 -16.04 -8.85 -3.32
N ALA A 93 -16.47 -8.55 -4.55
CA ALA A 93 -16.62 -9.52 -5.62
C ALA A 93 -16.43 -8.85 -6.99
N ALA A 94 -15.74 -9.54 -7.89
CA ALA A 94 -15.61 -9.11 -9.28
C ALA A 94 -16.97 -9.17 -9.98
N GLY A 95 -17.19 -8.28 -10.95
CA GLY A 95 -18.35 -8.34 -11.82
C GLY A 95 -18.12 -9.26 -13.00
N VAL A 96 -19.16 -9.45 -13.82
CA VAL A 96 -19.11 -10.26 -15.04
C VAL A 96 -19.90 -9.57 -16.13
N GLU A 97 -19.33 -9.50 -17.32
CA GLU A 97 -20.05 -9.15 -18.54
C GLU A 97 -19.97 -10.27 -19.57
N LYS A 98 -21.05 -10.38 -20.37
CA LYS A 98 -21.18 -11.35 -21.45
C LYS A 98 -21.45 -10.67 -22.76
N GLY A 99 -20.91 -11.24 -23.82
CA GLY A 99 -21.05 -10.73 -25.17
C GLY A 99 -21.13 -11.87 -26.18
N VAL A 100 -21.92 -11.69 -27.24
CA VAL A 100 -22.05 -12.70 -28.29
C VAL A 100 -21.20 -12.30 -29.47
N CYS A 101 -20.35 -13.22 -29.92
CA CYS A 101 -19.56 -13.02 -31.12
C CYS A 101 -20.48 -12.94 -32.35
N THR A 102 -20.43 -11.82 -33.06
CA THR A 102 -21.25 -11.57 -34.25
C THR A 102 -20.89 -12.48 -35.43
N ALA A 103 -19.69 -13.06 -35.45
CA ALA A 103 -19.21 -13.93 -36.52
C ALA A 103 -19.56 -15.42 -36.33
N CYS A 104 -19.48 -15.95 -35.10
CA CYS A 104 -19.69 -17.38 -34.82
C CYS A 104 -20.87 -17.69 -33.86
N GLY A 105 -21.46 -16.69 -33.21
CA GLY A 105 -22.55 -16.88 -32.25
C GLY A 105 -22.13 -17.38 -30.87
N GLU A 106 -20.83 -17.61 -30.63
CA GLU A 106 -20.32 -18.02 -29.33
C GLU A 106 -20.49 -16.90 -28.29
N THR A 107 -20.92 -17.28 -27.09
CA THR A 107 -21.00 -16.35 -25.95
C THR A 107 -19.67 -16.34 -25.22
N LEU A 108 -19.09 -15.16 -25.14
CA LEU A 108 -17.88 -14.89 -24.39
C LEU A 108 -18.23 -14.27 -23.04
N SER A 109 -17.41 -14.55 -22.04
CA SER A 109 -17.52 -13.99 -20.70
C SER A 109 -16.21 -13.33 -20.32
N GLN A 110 -16.30 -12.15 -19.69
CA GLN A 110 -15.15 -11.43 -19.16
C GLN A 110 -15.43 -10.98 -17.73
N GLU A 111 -14.37 -10.94 -16.92
CA GLU A 111 -14.43 -10.47 -15.54
C GLU A 111 -14.26 -8.95 -15.49
N ILE A 112 -15.11 -8.29 -14.69
CA ILE A 112 -14.98 -6.87 -14.36
C ILE A 112 -14.22 -6.79 -13.03
N PRO A 113 -13.08 -6.09 -12.94
CA PRO A 113 -12.34 -5.93 -11.70
C PRO A 113 -13.22 -5.41 -10.57
N GLN A 114 -12.92 -5.83 -9.33
CA GLN A 114 -13.65 -5.38 -8.14
C GLN A 114 -13.69 -3.86 -8.06
N ALA A 115 -14.82 -3.32 -7.62
CA ALA A 115 -14.93 -1.90 -7.35
C ALA A 115 -14.02 -1.53 -6.17
N PRO A 116 -13.41 -0.33 -6.16
CA PRO A 116 -12.62 0.10 -5.02
C PRO A 116 -13.48 0.23 -3.76
N HIS A 117 -12.88 0.06 -2.59
CA HIS A 117 -13.56 0.40 -1.34
C HIS A 117 -13.91 1.89 -1.30
N THR A 118 -15.08 2.20 -0.74
CA THR A 118 -15.51 3.59 -0.49
C THR A 118 -15.21 3.93 0.96
N GLU A 119 -14.43 4.99 1.18
CA GLU A 119 -14.11 5.44 2.55
C GLU A 119 -15.39 5.74 3.35
N GLY A 120 -15.46 5.17 4.54
CA GLY A 120 -16.53 5.35 5.52
C GLY A 120 -16.00 5.98 6.78
N GLU A 121 -16.41 5.46 7.93
CA GLU A 121 -16.06 6.04 9.23
C GLU A 121 -14.76 5.46 9.79
N TRP A 122 -14.06 6.32 10.56
CA TRP A 122 -13.00 5.88 11.45
C TRP A 122 -13.61 5.34 12.74
N ILE A 123 -13.32 4.08 13.03
CA ILE A 123 -13.71 3.44 14.29
C ILE A 123 -12.46 3.23 15.16
N VAL A 124 -12.54 3.57 16.45
CA VAL A 124 -11.46 3.25 17.39
C VAL A 124 -11.50 1.74 17.64
N THR A 125 -10.44 1.04 17.24
CA THR A 125 -10.30 -0.41 17.44
C THR A 125 -9.56 -0.72 18.73
N GLN A 126 -8.72 0.20 19.20
CA GLN A 126 -8.02 0.12 20.46
C GLN A 126 -7.90 1.52 21.07
N GLU A 127 -8.38 1.69 22.30
CA GLU A 127 -8.23 2.95 23.03
C GLU A 127 -6.77 3.26 23.34
N ALA A 128 -6.39 4.53 23.23
CA ALA A 128 -5.07 4.98 23.66
C ALA A 128 -4.99 5.01 25.19
N THR A 129 -3.81 4.73 25.73
CA THR A 129 -3.53 4.80 27.17
C THR A 129 -2.39 5.77 27.44
N PHE A 130 -2.12 6.04 28.71
CA PHE A 130 -1.00 6.89 29.11
C PHE A 130 0.35 6.36 28.60
N GLU A 131 0.50 5.03 28.51
CA GLU A 131 1.78 4.36 28.24
C GLU A 131 1.85 3.75 26.83
N ALA A 132 0.73 3.66 26.13
CA ALA A 132 0.64 3.03 24.81
C ALA A 132 -0.32 3.76 23.88
N ASP A 133 0.08 3.92 22.64
CA ASP A 133 -0.80 4.39 21.56
C ASP A 133 -1.96 3.41 21.36
N GLY A 134 -3.13 3.96 21.04
CA GLY A 134 -4.28 3.22 20.55
C GLY A 134 -4.25 3.10 19.02
N GLU A 135 -5.34 2.59 18.47
CA GLU A 135 -5.53 2.39 17.04
C GLU A 135 -6.96 2.72 16.61
N ARG A 136 -7.09 3.26 15.40
CA ARG A 136 -8.37 3.40 14.70
C ARG A 136 -8.28 2.81 13.30
N ALA A 137 -9.40 2.34 12.78
CA ALA A 137 -9.53 1.76 11.46
C ALA A 137 -10.50 2.55 10.59
N LEU A 138 -10.11 2.87 9.35
CA LEU A 138 -11.01 3.42 8.35
C LEU A 138 -11.77 2.27 7.72
N THR A 139 -13.09 2.30 7.83
CA THR A 139 -13.96 1.24 7.32
C THR A 139 -14.52 1.60 5.96
N CYS A 140 -14.85 0.59 5.16
CA CYS A 140 -15.60 0.76 3.92
C CYS A 140 -17.08 1.00 4.25
N SER A 141 -17.65 2.10 3.79
CA SER A 141 -19.08 2.42 4.03
C SER A 141 -20.05 1.43 3.36
N VAL A 142 -19.59 0.69 2.35
CA VAL A 142 -20.41 -0.27 1.60
C VAL A 142 -20.40 -1.66 2.23
N CYS A 143 -19.21 -2.18 2.60
CA CYS A 143 -19.07 -3.56 3.08
C CYS A 143 -18.61 -3.70 4.54
N GLY A 144 -18.24 -2.60 5.20
CA GLY A 144 -17.72 -2.60 6.57
C GLY A 144 -16.28 -3.10 6.72
N GLY A 145 -15.63 -3.56 5.64
CA GLY A 145 -14.24 -4.02 5.67
C GLY A 145 -13.26 -2.90 6.03
N VAL A 146 -12.14 -3.25 6.67
CA VAL A 146 -11.08 -2.28 7.03
C VAL A 146 -10.26 -1.93 5.79
N ILE A 147 -10.20 -0.64 5.45
CA ILE A 147 -9.40 -0.10 4.34
C ILE A 147 -7.96 0.15 4.80
N ARG A 148 -7.79 0.76 5.98
CA ARG A 148 -6.48 1.04 6.61
C ARG A 148 -6.62 1.28 8.10
N THR A 149 -5.50 1.25 8.82
CA THR A 149 -5.42 1.62 10.24
C THR A 149 -4.44 2.76 10.48
N GLU A 150 -4.66 3.49 11.57
CA GLU A 150 -3.80 4.57 12.05
C GLU A 150 -3.67 4.49 13.58
N LYS A 151 -2.48 4.84 14.08
CA LYS A 151 -2.26 5.00 15.51
C LYS A 151 -2.88 6.29 16.01
N ILE A 152 -3.45 6.23 17.21
CA ILE A 152 -3.91 7.40 17.96
C ILE A 152 -3.15 7.48 19.27
N ALA A 153 -2.70 8.67 19.64
CA ALA A 153 -2.05 8.90 20.91
C ALA A 153 -2.85 9.94 21.70
N LEU A 154 -2.92 9.76 23.02
CA LEU A 154 -3.50 10.78 23.89
C LEU A 154 -2.75 12.12 23.73
N THR A 155 -3.49 13.22 23.71
CA THR A 155 -2.90 14.56 23.74
C THR A 155 -2.20 14.81 25.07
N ALA A 156 -1.42 15.91 25.18
CA ALA A 156 -0.75 16.25 26.44
C ALA A 156 -1.76 16.50 27.57
N GLU A 157 -2.90 17.12 27.27
CA GLU A 157 -3.99 17.42 28.18
C GLU A 157 -4.71 16.14 28.63
N GLU A 158 -5.00 15.23 27.70
CA GLU A 158 -5.61 13.93 28.00
C GLU A 158 -4.67 13.07 28.85
N LYS A 159 -3.37 13.06 28.54
CA LYS A 159 -2.34 12.37 29.35
C LYS A 159 -2.29 12.94 30.77
N LYS A 160 -2.30 14.27 30.91
CA LYS A 160 -2.34 14.93 32.23
C LYS A 160 -3.59 14.51 32.99
N ALA A 161 -4.78 14.64 32.40
CA ALA A 161 -6.04 14.27 33.05
C ALA A 161 -6.12 12.78 33.45
N ALA A 162 -5.69 11.89 32.57
CA ALA A 162 -5.63 10.45 32.85
C ALA A 162 -4.64 10.12 33.98
N PHE A 163 -3.49 10.81 34.02
CA PHE A 163 -2.50 10.59 35.07
C PHE A 163 -2.96 11.15 36.42
N THR A 164 -3.45 12.39 36.47
CA THR A 164 -3.87 13.04 37.72
C THR A 164 -5.07 12.35 38.35
N SER A 165 -6.02 11.83 37.54
CA SER A 165 -7.15 11.04 38.04
C SER A 165 -6.74 9.68 38.61
N ALA A 166 -5.60 9.12 38.17
CA ALA A 166 -5.04 7.88 38.70
C ALA A 166 -4.16 8.08 39.96
N CYS A 167 -3.81 9.32 40.31
CA CYS A 167 -3.02 9.61 41.50
C CYS A 167 -3.82 9.43 42.79
N GLN A 168 -3.18 8.85 43.81
CA GLN A 168 -3.75 8.66 45.13
C GLN A 168 -3.11 9.63 46.13
N ARG A 169 -3.87 10.02 47.15
CA ARG A 169 -3.33 10.84 48.24
C ARG A 169 -2.77 9.91 49.31
N PHE A 170 -1.54 10.17 49.74
CA PHE A 170 -0.89 9.49 50.85
C PHE A 170 -0.59 10.50 51.96
N SER A 171 -0.50 10.04 53.20
CA SER A 171 0.04 10.84 54.29
C SER A 171 1.57 10.83 54.29
N TYR A 172 2.17 11.86 54.87
CA TYR A 172 3.62 11.90 55.05
C TYR A 172 4.13 10.70 55.89
N ASP A 173 3.46 10.40 57.00
CA ASP A 173 3.82 9.30 57.90
C ASP A 173 3.92 7.95 57.17
N GLU A 174 2.98 7.65 56.27
CA GLU A 174 2.97 6.40 55.49
C GLU A 174 4.23 6.26 54.64
N ILE A 175 4.55 7.30 53.87
CA ILE A 175 5.69 7.29 52.95
C ILE A 175 7.04 7.50 53.66
N ALA A 176 7.04 8.11 54.84
CA ALA A 176 8.24 8.30 55.67
C ALA A 176 8.63 7.04 56.44
N ARG A 177 7.64 6.26 56.92
CA ARG A 177 7.90 5.03 57.68
C ARG A 177 8.27 3.85 56.78
N ASN A 178 7.74 3.81 55.56
CA ASN A 178 8.01 2.71 54.63
C ASN A 178 8.22 3.21 53.18
N PRO A 179 9.21 4.07 52.91
CA PRO A 179 9.39 4.72 51.61
C PRO A 179 9.50 3.71 50.46
N ASP A 180 10.23 2.62 50.66
CA ASP A 180 10.45 1.62 49.62
C ASP A 180 9.18 0.84 49.24
N GLY A 181 8.24 0.67 50.18
CA GLY A 181 6.97 0.00 49.93
C GLY A 181 6.01 0.78 49.02
N TYR A 182 6.23 2.09 48.86
CA TYR A 182 5.39 2.95 48.02
C TYR A 182 6.05 3.34 46.69
N LYS A 183 7.24 2.83 46.37
CA LYS A 183 7.90 3.11 45.09
C LYS A 183 6.98 2.81 43.91
N GLN A 184 7.02 3.67 42.90
CA GLN A 184 6.20 3.59 41.67
C GLN A 184 4.69 3.79 41.88
N GLN A 185 4.21 4.02 43.11
CA GLN A 185 2.82 4.41 43.30
C GLN A 185 2.61 5.86 42.83
N LYS A 186 1.50 6.08 42.11
CA LYS A 186 1.07 7.39 41.63
C LYS A 186 0.50 8.18 42.79
N ALA A 187 1.13 9.29 43.14
CA ALA A 187 0.78 10.10 44.28
C ALA A 187 0.39 11.53 43.88
N VAL A 188 -0.50 12.13 44.66
CA VAL A 188 -0.80 13.55 44.66
C VAL A 188 -0.55 14.15 46.04
N PHE A 189 0.18 15.26 46.07
CA PHE A 189 0.39 16.07 47.27
C PHE A 189 0.12 17.53 46.96
N GLN A 190 -0.38 18.26 47.94
CA GLN A 190 -0.43 19.71 47.92
C GLN A 190 0.49 20.20 49.05
N GLY A 191 1.25 21.25 48.80
CA GLY A 191 2.21 21.75 49.78
C GLY A 191 2.81 23.10 49.43
N GLU A 192 3.58 23.63 50.37
CA GLU A 192 4.33 24.89 50.24
C GLU A 192 5.78 24.61 49.89
N VAL A 193 6.29 25.31 48.89
CA VAL A 193 7.69 25.18 48.45
C VAL A 193 8.60 25.92 49.42
N VAL A 194 9.48 25.18 50.10
CA VAL A 194 10.43 25.75 51.08
C VAL A 194 11.83 25.93 50.53
N GLN A 195 12.14 25.28 49.40
CA GLN A 195 13.42 25.47 48.73
C GLN A 195 13.34 25.06 47.27
N VAL A 196 13.94 25.88 46.39
CA VAL A 196 14.07 25.58 44.96
C VAL A 196 15.55 25.44 44.58
N MET A 197 15.91 24.32 43.96
CA MET A 197 17.24 24.08 43.40
C MET A 197 17.11 23.77 41.90
N GLU A 198 17.62 24.64 41.04
CA GLU A 198 17.51 24.49 39.58
C GLU A 198 18.85 24.13 38.95
N SER A 199 18.84 23.13 38.07
CA SER A 199 19.97 22.79 37.19
C SER A 199 19.44 22.56 35.77
N GLY A 200 19.49 23.62 34.96
CA GLY A 200 18.88 23.61 33.62
C GLY A 200 17.37 23.44 33.69
N ASN A 201 16.85 22.35 33.10
CA ASN A 201 15.42 22.03 33.12
C ASN A 201 15.02 21.13 34.29
N ILE A 202 15.99 20.63 35.06
CA ILE A 202 15.72 19.81 36.25
C ILE A 202 15.58 20.76 37.43
N VAL A 203 14.40 20.76 38.04
CA VAL A 203 14.06 21.52 39.22
C VAL A 203 13.88 20.52 40.36
N VAL A 204 14.64 20.71 41.43
CA VAL A 204 14.46 19.98 42.68
C VAL A 204 13.81 20.92 43.68
N LEU A 205 12.68 20.50 44.22
CA LEU A 205 11.93 21.23 45.23
C LEU A 205 12.00 20.48 46.56
N ARG A 206 12.05 21.24 47.64
CA ARG A 206 11.65 20.77 48.97
C ARG A 206 10.27 21.35 49.25
N VAL A 207 9.32 20.47 49.51
CA VAL A 207 7.90 20.86 49.65
C VAL A 207 7.37 20.32 50.95
N ASN A 208 6.81 21.18 51.79
CA ASN A 208 6.13 20.78 53.02
C ASN A 208 4.69 20.39 52.69
N VAL A 209 4.30 19.14 52.97
CA VAL A 209 3.05 18.54 52.46
C VAL A 209 1.96 18.36 53.52
N THR A 210 2.28 18.58 54.79
CA THR A 210 1.33 18.45 55.90
C THR A 210 0.93 19.83 56.39
N LYS A 211 -0.37 20.10 56.50
CA LYS A 211 -0.84 21.35 57.11
C LYS A 211 -0.88 21.21 58.63
N GLY A 212 0.11 21.77 59.31
CA GLY A 212 0.30 21.75 60.76
C GLY A 212 -0.58 22.75 61.51
N LYS A 213 -0.23 23.00 62.77
CA LYS A 213 -0.95 23.97 63.62
C LYS A 213 -0.76 25.39 63.07
N TYR A 214 -1.79 26.23 63.21
CA TYR A 214 -1.79 27.61 62.72
C TYR A 214 -1.61 27.77 61.20
N SER A 215 -1.94 26.74 60.41
CA SER A 215 -1.79 26.73 58.94
C SER A 215 -0.34 26.80 58.44
N ILE A 216 0.62 26.46 59.28
CA ILE A 216 2.02 26.32 58.89
C ILE A 216 2.20 24.97 58.18
N TRP A 217 2.85 24.97 57.03
CA TRP A 217 3.17 23.73 56.33
C TRP A 217 4.39 23.07 56.95
N GLU A 218 4.28 21.77 57.19
CA GLU A 218 5.27 20.91 57.83
C GLU A 218 5.54 19.69 56.94
N ASP A 219 6.52 18.86 57.35
CA ASP A 219 6.90 17.61 56.71
C ASP A 219 7.39 17.71 55.26
N THR A 220 8.71 17.76 55.11
CA THR A 220 9.36 17.96 53.81
C THR A 220 9.44 16.68 52.97
N VAL A 221 8.98 16.77 51.73
CA VAL A 221 9.20 15.79 50.67
C VAL A 221 10.21 16.33 49.66
N TYR A 222 11.11 15.46 49.19
CA TYR A 222 12.07 15.76 48.13
C TYR A 222 11.42 15.51 46.76
N VAL A 223 11.24 16.56 45.96
CA VAL A 223 10.50 16.48 44.71
C VAL A 223 11.44 16.80 43.55
N THR A 224 11.59 15.87 42.63
CA THR A 224 12.27 16.14 41.36
C THR A 224 11.23 16.41 40.29
N TYR A 225 11.40 17.48 39.54
CA TYR A 225 10.52 17.88 38.45
C TYR A 225 11.36 18.28 37.23
N GLN A 226 10.90 17.91 36.04
CA GLN A 226 11.52 18.35 34.79
C GLN A 226 10.62 19.37 34.12
N ARG A 227 11.01 20.64 34.22
CA ARG A 227 10.24 21.77 33.67
C ARG A 227 10.28 21.77 32.14
N THR A 228 9.13 22.02 31.51
CA THR A 228 9.05 22.21 30.05
C THR A 228 9.34 23.67 29.66
N ALA A 229 9.72 23.93 28.41
CA ALA A 229 10.16 25.27 27.97
C ALA A 229 9.09 26.37 28.11
N ASN A 230 7.81 26.00 28.20
CA ASN A 230 6.68 26.93 28.25
C ASN A 230 6.12 27.15 29.67
N GLU A 231 6.74 26.56 30.69
CA GLU A 231 6.29 26.67 32.08
C GLU A 231 6.97 27.82 32.82
N GLY A 232 6.22 28.49 33.69
CA GLY A 232 6.75 29.48 34.62
C GLY A 232 7.74 28.88 35.62
N ARG A 233 8.49 29.75 36.31
CA ARG A 233 9.33 29.32 37.44
C ARG A 233 8.46 29.08 38.66
N ILE A 234 8.78 28.04 39.42
CA ILE A 234 8.24 27.79 40.75
C ILE A 234 9.17 28.52 41.73
N LEU A 235 8.58 29.29 42.64
CA LEU A 235 9.29 30.08 43.62
C LEU A 235 9.17 29.47 45.02
N GLU A 236 10.00 29.94 45.93
CA GLU A 236 9.80 29.69 47.37
C GLU A 236 8.49 30.36 47.80
N ASP A 237 7.83 29.78 48.79
CA ASP A 237 6.51 30.16 49.32
C ASP A 237 5.31 29.89 48.37
N ASP A 238 5.54 29.37 47.15
CA ASP A 238 4.45 28.94 46.27
C ASP A 238 3.69 27.75 46.86
N ILE A 239 2.35 27.80 46.79
CA ILE A 239 1.50 26.66 47.10
C ILE A 239 1.27 25.85 45.83
N ILE A 240 1.79 24.64 45.78
CA ILE A 240 1.72 23.79 44.59
C ILE A 240 0.95 22.51 44.87
N THR A 241 0.34 21.96 43.82
CA THR A 241 -0.17 20.60 43.78
C THR A 241 0.68 19.80 42.80
N MET A 242 1.27 18.71 43.28
CA MET A 242 2.23 17.89 42.54
C MET A 242 1.69 16.47 42.33
N TYR A 243 1.77 16.00 41.10
CA TYR A 243 1.34 14.68 40.68
C TYR A 243 2.53 13.91 40.12
N GLY A 244 2.79 12.71 40.63
CA GLY A 244 3.97 11.98 40.21
C GLY A 244 4.09 10.59 40.81
N TYR A 245 5.28 10.02 40.68
CA TYR A 245 5.61 8.73 41.26
C TYR A 245 6.43 8.88 42.53
N LEU A 246 6.06 8.16 43.58
CA LEU A 246 6.91 8.02 44.76
C LEU A 246 8.19 7.24 44.39
N THR A 247 9.35 7.72 44.85
CA THR A 247 10.67 7.16 44.52
C THR A 247 11.39 6.55 45.72
N GLY A 248 10.74 6.55 46.88
CA GLY A 248 11.29 6.03 48.14
C GLY A 248 11.80 7.17 49.00
N SER A 249 13.06 7.09 49.44
CA SER A 249 13.71 8.12 50.24
C SER A 249 14.94 8.68 49.54
N LYS A 250 15.23 9.95 49.78
CA LYS A 250 16.43 10.64 49.34
C LYS A 250 17.24 11.08 50.53
N THR A 251 18.53 10.71 50.54
CA THR A 251 19.52 11.23 51.49
C THR A 251 20.34 12.35 50.84
N TYR A 252 20.55 13.45 51.55
CA TYR A 252 21.43 14.54 51.13
C TYR A 252 22.21 15.12 52.31
N GLU A 253 23.36 15.72 52.02
CA GLU A 253 24.20 16.41 53.00
C GLU A 253 23.73 17.85 53.20
N THR A 254 23.66 18.27 54.46
CA THR A 254 23.32 19.63 54.88
C THR A 254 24.57 20.50 54.89
N ILE A 255 24.38 21.81 54.81
CA ILE A 255 25.47 22.80 54.91
C ILE A 255 26.26 22.72 56.24
N PHE A 256 25.73 22.05 57.25
CA PHE A 256 26.39 21.82 58.55
C PHE A 256 27.07 20.46 58.65
N GLY A 257 27.21 19.71 57.54
CA GLY A 257 27.93 18.43 57.48
C GLY A 257 27.14 17.20 57.97
N GLY A 258 25.87 17.37 58.35
CA GLY A 258 24.97 16.26 58.68
C GLY A 258 24.20 15.76 57.45
N SER A 259 23.84 14.48 57.39
CA SER A 259 22.96 13.94 56.34
C SER A 259 21.50 13.88 56.81
N VAL A 260 20.57 14.23 55.92
CA VAL A 260 19.13 14.15 56.15
C VAL A 260 18.53 13.19 55.13
N THR A 261 17.63 12.30 55.59
CA THR A 261 16.90 11.35 54.74
C THR A 261 15.41 11.63 54.83
N ILE A 262 14.78 11.96 53.71
CA ILE A 262 13.35 12.28 53.61
C ILE A 262 12.69 11.50 52.47
N PRO A 263 11.36 11.32 52.49
CA PRO A 263 10.63 10.74 51.36
C PRO A 263 10.87 11.54 50.08
N SER A 264 10.82 10.86 48.94
CA SER A 264 11.03 11.46 47.64
C SER A 264 10.00 11.06 46.60
N MET A 265 9.75 11.96 45.65
CA MET A 265 8.92 11.71 44.49
C MET A 265 9.49 12.38 43.23
N THR A 266 9.13 11.84 42.07
CA THR A 266 9.32 12.50 40.78
C THR A 266 7.96 13.01 40.31
N ALA A 267 7.78 14.32 40.30
CA ALA A 267 6.60 14.96 39.75
C ALA A 267 6.63 14.90 38.22
N LEU A 268 5.51 14.54 37.62
CA LEU A 268 5.27 14.65 36.18
C LEU A 268 4.49 15.92 35.84
N TYR A 269 3.62 16.36 36.75
CA TYR A 269 2.81 17.57 36.59
C TYR A 269 2.80 18.35 37.90
N ILE A 270 2.89 19.68 37.80
CA ILE A 270 2.77 20.60 38.92
C ILE A 270 1.79 21.71 38.54
N ASP A 271 0.83 21.98 39.44
CA ASP A 271 -0.10 23.11 39.35
C ASP A 271 0.20 24.09 40.48
N VAL A 272 0.57 25.33 40.15
CA VAL A 272 0.78 26.43 41.11
C VAL A 272 -0.57 27.09 41.42
N ASN A 273 -0.89 27.29 42.70
CA ASN A 273 -2.21 27.73 43.20
C ASN A 273 -2.19 29.14 43.78
#